data_AF-A0A484IBR3-F1
#
_entry.id   AF-A0A484IBR3-F1
#
_cell.length_a   1.000
_cell.length_b   1.000
_cell.length_c   1.000
_cell.angle_alpha   90.00
_cell.angle_beta   90.00
_cell.angle_gamma   90.00
#
_symmetry.space_group_name_H-M   'P 1'
#
loop_
_entity.id
_entity.type
_entity.pdbx_description
1 polymer ?
#
loop_
_entity_poly.entity_id
_entity_poly.type
_entity_poly.pdbx_seq_one_letter_code
_entity_poly.pdbx_strand_id
1 'polypeptide(L)'
;MKNYFEGYYCRDDLHLQVINKDSNRKILNALRDAYPTGLSVEELSEVTKLPIKTVYAQKAELYREYYINHVEEEKKSQRGRPSKRQDPFIFRKRARLVIEELFGIHDVYEGSKPVPLPPGHSIFSEGFAETLSKLTLKEEKKEIFVTLLDYVRKVLSRAYNNEEIKEKWAPSNDGSYCCTQCGLNHEARDFFRAILMNLIDEFEQSKYFIDFLRDQNMLTQQSYEKIESLTK
;
A
#
# COMPACT_ATOMS: atom_id res chain seq x y z
N MET A 1 6.73 1.41 15.44
CA MET A 1 7.05 0.86 14.11
C MET A 1 7.88 1.89 13.39
N LYS A 2 9.08 1.53 12.98
CA LYS A 2 9.96 2.39 12.16
C LYS A 2 9.40 2.48 10.74
N ASN A 3 9.42 3.67 10.15
CA ASN A 3 8.92 3.89 8.79
C ASN A 3 10.06 3.63 7.80
N TYR A 4 10.02 2.48 7.11
CA TYR A 4 11.02 2.12 6.09
C TYR A 4 10.58 2.45 4.66
N PHE A 5 9.29 2.75 4.48
CA PHE A 5 8.69 3.12 3.21
C PHE A 5 7.78 4.33 3.41
N GLU A 6 7.70 5.19 2.40
CA GLU A 6 6.61 6.16 2.25
C GLU A 6 5.42 5.44 1.60
N GLY A 7 4.76 4.58 2.38
CA GLY A 7 3.61 3.79 1.96
C GLY A 7 2.97 3.10 3.17
N TYR A 8 1.65 3.07 3.21
CA TYR A 8 0.90 2.77 4.43
C TYR A 8 0.37 1.31 4.44
N TYR A 9 0.57 0.58 5.55
CA TYR A 9 -0.29 -0.55 5.91
C TYR A 9 -1.48 -0.06 6.74
N CYS A 10 -2.46 -0.96 6.93
CA CYS A 10 -3.31 -0.93 8.11
C CYS A 10 -2.43 -0.73 9.35
N ARG A 11 -2.62 0.40 10.03
CA ARG A 11 -1.75 0.88 11.11
C ARG A 11 -1.67 -0.08 12.31
N ASP A 12 -2.70 -0.89 12.52
CA ASP A 12 -2.85 -1.82 13.63
C ASP A 12 -3.86 -2.94 13.28
N ASP A 13 -4.00 -3.91 14.18
CA ASP A 13 -4.93 -5.04 14.05
C ASP A 13 -6.40 -4.59 13.92
N LEU A 14 -6.76 -3.41 14.44
CA LEU A 14 -8.12 -2.85 14.33
C LEU A 14 -8.41 -2.43 12.88
N HIS A 15 -7.48 -1.71 12.24
CA HIS A 15 -7.60 -1.29 10.84
C HIS A 15 -7.64 -2.50 9.88
N LEU A 16 -6.85 -3.54 10.17
CA LEU A 16 -6.91 -4.83 9.45
C LEU A 16 -8.30 -5.47 9.56
N GLN A 17 -8.88 -5.51 10.77
CA GLN A 17 -10.23 -6.05 10.98
C GLN A 17 -11.30 -5.27 10.22
N VAL A 18 -11.16 -3.96 10.11
CA VAL A 18 -12.10 -3.09 9.38
C VAL A 18 -12.05 -3.36 7.87
N ILE A 19 -10.86 -3.44 7.26
CA ILE A 19 -10.72 -3.75 5.83
C ILE A 19 -11.05 -5.21 5.51
N ASN A 20 -10.85 -6.14 6.46
CA ASN A 20 -11.16 -7.55 6.25
C ASN A 20 -12.66 -7.87 6.14
N LYS A 21 -13.54 -6.92 6.46
CA LYS A 21 -14.99 -7.10 6.25
C LYS A 21 -15.33 -6.99 4.77
N ASP A 22 -16.01 -8.01 4.24
CA ASP A 22 -16.44 -8.06 2.84
C ASP A 22 -17.28 -6.86 2.42
N SER A 23 -18.18 -6.42 3.31
CA SER A 23 -19.00 -5.22 3.09
C SER A 23 -18.17 -3.95 2.98
N ASN A 24 -17.09 -3.82 3.75
CA ASN A 24 -16.22 -2.65 3.76
C ASN A 24 -15.40 -2.60 2.48
N ARG A 25 -14.86 -3.75 2.04
CA ARG A 25 -14.15 -3.84 0.74
C ARG A 25 -15.03 -3.48 -0.44
N LYS A 26 -16.27 -3.97 -0.47
CA LYS A 26 -17.22 -3.64 -1.54
C LYS A 26 -17.51 -2.13 -1.59
N ILE A 27 -17.71 -1.50 -0.44
CA ILE A 27 -17.93 -0.05 -0.34
C ILE A 27 -16.69 0.72 -0.79
N LEU A 28 -15.50 0.35 -0.29
CA LEU A 28 -14.24 1.02 -0.65
C LEU A 28 -13.94 0.88 -2.15
N ASN A 29 -14.12 -0.30 -2.75
CA ASN A 29 -13.95 -0.48 -4.20
C ASN A 29 -14.94 0.37 -5.00
N ALA A 30 -16.22 0.41 -4.62
CA ALA A 30 -17.21 1.25 -5.30
C ALA A 30 -16.87 2.74 -5.22
N LEU A 31 -16.35 3.21 -4.08
CA LEU A 31 -15.91 4.59 -3.92
C LEU A 31 -14.63 4.92 -4.69
N ARG A 32 -13.69 3.97 -4.77
CA ARG A 32 -12.47 4.07 -5.60
C ARG A 32 -12.84 4.25 -7.06
N ASP A 33 -13.75 3.41 -7.57
CA ASP A 33 -14.15 3.44 -8.98
C ASP A 33 -14.94 4.71 -9.33
N ALA A 34 -15.56 5.37 -8.34
CA ALA A 34 -16.31 6.62 -8.48
C ALA A 34 -15.50 7.90 -8.16
N TYR A 35 -14.21 7.77 -7.84
CA TYR A 35 -13.34 8.91 -7.59
C TYR A 35 -13.15 9.76 -8.86
N PRO A 36 -13.10 11.11 -8.80
CA PRO A 36 -13.17 11.98 -7.61
C PRO A 36 -14.58 12.41 -7.20
N THR A 37 -15.61 11.99 -7.94
CA THR A 37 -17.00 12.47 -7.75
C THR A 37 -17.65 11.89 -6.49
N GLY A 38 -17.22 10.71 -6.04
CA GLY A 38 -17.76 10.03 -4.87
C GLY A 38 -19.15 9.45 -5.08
N LEU A 39 -19.73 8.82 -4.06
CA LEU A 39 -21.08 8.23 -4.09
C LEU A 39 -21.88 8.57 -2.81
N SER A 40 -23.19 8.74 -2.95
CA SER A 40 -24.14 8.75 -1.85
C SER A 40 -24.35 7.37 -1.25
N VAL A 41 -25.02 7.28 -0.11
CA VAL A 41 -25.30 5.99 0.56
C VAL A 41 -26.26 5.15 -0.27
N GLU A 42 -27.21 5.80 -0.94
CA GLU A 42 -28.18 5.19 -1.82
C GLU A 42 -27.49 4.58 -3.05
N GLU A 43 -26.64 5.37 -3.74
CA GLU A 43 -25.84 4.89 -4.87
C GLU A 43 -24.90 3.74 -4.46
N LEU A 44 -24.29 3.81 -3.26
CA LEU A 44 -23.46 2.72 -2.74
C LEU A 44 -24.26 1.44 -2.53
N SER A 45 -25.48 1.52 -2.00
CA SER A 45 -26.34 0.35 -1.80
C SER A 45 -26.66 -0.33 -3.14
N GLU A 46 -26.90 0.47 -4.19
CA GLU A 46 -27.18 -0.02 -5.54
C GLU A 46 -25.95 -0.66 -6.19
N VAL A 47 -24.80 0.02 -6.18
CA VAL A 47 -23.56 -0.46 -6.82
C VAL A 47 -23.00 -1.69 -6.12
N THR A 48 -22.96 -1.68 -4.78
CA THR A 48 -22.39 -2.78 -3.99
C THR A 48 -23.36 -3.95 -3.79
N LYS A 49 -24.65 -3.76 -4.11
CA LYS A 49 -25.75 -4.68 -3.81
C LYS A 49 -25.88 -5.03 -2.32
N LEU A 50 -25.34 -4.18 -1.44
CA LEU A 50 -25.45 -4.34 0.01
C LEU A 50 -26.75 -3.71 0.52
N PRO A 51 -27.39 -4.27 1.56
CA PRO A 51 -28.55 -3.65 2.19
C PRO A 51 -28.20 -2.24 2.71
N ILE A 52 -29.09 -1.27 2.51
CA ILE A 52 -28.84 0.13 2.88
C ILE A 52 -28.46 0.31 4.36
N LYS A 53 -29.04 -0.50 5.26
CA LYS A 53 -28.69 -0.52 6.69
C LYS A 53 -27.24 -0.95 6.92
N THR A 54 -26.76 -1.93 6.17
CA THR A 54 -25.36 -2.36 6.19
C THR A 54 -24.45 -1.26 5.70
N VAL A 55 -24.81 -0.57 4.60
CA VAL A 55 -24.02 0.57 4.10
C VAL A 55 -23.93 1.69 5.14
N TYR A 56 -25.01 2.03 5.84
CA TYR A 56 -24.96 3.02 6.92
C TYR A 56 -24.07 2.59 8.10
N ALA A 57 -24.13 1.33 8.52
CA ALA A 57 -23.31 0.81 9.60
C ALA A 57 -21.81 0.83 9.23
N GLN A 58 -21.49 0.36 8.03
CA GLN A 58 -20.12 0.31 7.54
C GLN A 58 -19.57 1.69 7.20
N LYS A 59 -20.39 2.60 6.68
CA LYS A 59 -20.02 4.01 6.54
C LYS A 59 -19.55 4.60 7.87
N ALA A 60 -20.27 4.36 8.96
CA ALA A 60 -19.90 4.91 10.27
C ALA A 60 -18.58 4.35 10.79
N GLU A 61 -18.30 3.07 10.52
CA GLU A 61 -17.02 2.43 10.86
C GLU A 61 -15.88 2.96 9.98
N LEU A 62 -16.06 2.96 8.66
CA LEU A 62 -15.08 3.46 7.70
C LEU A 62 -14.75 4.95 7.91
N TYR A 63 -15.74 5.75 8.29
CA TYR A 63 -15.54 7.16 8.63
C TYR A 63 -14.75 7.34 9.93
N ARG A 64 -15.06 6.52 10.95
CA ARG A 64 -14.36 6.57 12.25
C ARG A 64 -12.88 6.23 12.11
N GLU A 65 -12.58 5.24 11.28
CA GLU A 65 -11.20 4.80 11.01
C GLU A 65 -10.57 5.54 9.81
N TYR A 66 -11.12 6.70 9.43
CA TYR A 66 -10.55 7.62 8.44
C TYR A 66 -10.32 7.04 7.03
N TYR A 67 -11.11 6.06 6.63
CA TYR A 67 -11.06 5.49 5.26
C TYR A 67 -11.86 6.30 4.23
N ILE A 68 -12.86 7.05 4.69
CA ILE A 68 -13.78 7.82 3.82
C ILE A 68 -14.07 9.17 4.47
N ASN A 69 -14.31 10.20 3.65
CA ASN A 69 -14.78 11.49 4.14
C ASN A 69 -15.99 12.00 3.33
N HIS A 70 -16.62 13.04 3.85
CA HIS A 70 -17.73 13.74 3.25
C HIS A 70 -17.25 14.90 2.38
N VAL A 71 -17.63 14.89 1.11
CA VAL A 71 -17.55 16.09 0.27
C VAL A 71 -18.84 16.87 0.46
N GLU A 72 -18.72 18.12 0.90
CA GLU A 72 -19.84 19.05 0.90
C GLU A 72 -20.19 19.40 -0.55
N GLU A 73 -21.46 19.22 -0.95
CA GLU A 73 -21.96 19.87 -2.16
C GLU A 73 -21.97 21.38 -1.90
N GLU A 74 -21.24 22.16 -2.72
CA GLU A 74 -21.40 23.61 -2.76
C GLU A 74 -22.88 23.91 -2.97
N LYS A 75 -23.54 24.47 -1.95
CA LYS A 75 -24.91 24.95 -2.09
C LYS A 75 -24.91 26.04 -3.16
N LYS A 76 -25.51 25.77 -4.33
CA LYS A 76 -25.99 26.84 -5.21
C LYS A 76 -26.85 27.76 -4.35
N SER A 77 -26.37 28.98 -4.12
CA SER A 77 -26.97 29.95 -3.22
C SER A 77 -28.37 30.32 -3.72
N GLN A 78 -29.39 29.66 -3.18
CA GLN A 78 -30.76 30.13 -3.34
C GLN A 78 -30.89 31.44 -2.55
N ARG A 79 -30.95 32.55 -3.30
CA ARG A 79 -31.35 33.86 -2.75
C ARG A 79 -32.79 33.74 -2.25
N GLY A 80 -32.96 33.69 -0.94
CA GLY A 80 -34.29 33.72 -0.29
C GLY A 80 -34.19 33.46 1.21
N ARG A 81 -34.55 34.50 1.98
CA ARG A 81 -34.85 34.60 3.43
C ARG A 81 -34.21 33.57 4.40
N PRO A 82 -33.48 34.01 5.44
CA PRO A 82 -32.87 33.09 6.40
C PRO A 82 -33.91 32.21 7.10
N SER A 83 -33.76 30.89 6.96
CA SER A 83 -34.61 29.91 7.64
C SER A 83 -34.36 29.97 9.15
N LYS A 84 -35.40 30.21 9.93
CA LYS A 84 -35.37 30.14 11.39
C LYS A 84 -35.09 28.69 11.83
N ARG A 85 -34.13 28.54 12.74
CA ARG A 85 -33.66 27.30 13.40
C ARG A 85 -33.02 26.29 12.45
N GLN A 86 -31.68 26.29 12.45
CA GLN A 86 -30.90 25.17 11.95
C GLN A 86 -31.06 24.02 12.94
N ASP A 87 -31.98 23.10 12.65
CA ASP A 87 -31.91 21.76 13.23
C ASP A 87 -30.67 21.06 12.66
N PRO A 88 -29.72 20.57 13.49
CA PRO A 88 -28.53 19.86 13.02
C PRO A 88 -28.86 18.59 12.20
N PHE A 89 -30.11 18.12 12.24
CA PHE A 89 -30.59 16.92 11.57
C PHE A 89 -30.88 17.09 10.07
N ILE A 90 -30.96 18.32 9.53
CA ILE A 90 -31.30 18.56 8.10
C ILE A 90 -30.06 18.57 7.19
N PHE A 91 -28.85 18.38 7.72
CA PHE A 91 -27.64 18.17 6.91
C PHE A 91 -27.60 16.83 6.16
N ARG A 92 -28.63 15.98 6.31
CA ARG A 92 -28.62 14.57 5.90
C ARG A 92 -28.83 14.26 4.42
N LYS A 93 -29.06 15.24 3.53
CA LYS A 93 -29.61 14.87 2.20
C LYS A 93 -28.64 14.61 1.06
N ARG A 94 -27.39 15.08 1.02
CA ARG A 94 -26.49 14.84 -0.13
C ARG A 94 -25.00 14.94 0.18
N ALA A 95 -24.54 14.36 1.29
CA ALA A 95 -23.10 14.24 1.50
C ALA A 95 -22.58 13.07 0.64
N ARG A 96 -21.87 13.38 -0.45
CA ARG A 96 -21.17 12.35 -1.23
C ARG A 96 -19.97 11.87 -0.42
N LEU A 97 -19.79 10.56 -0.40
CA LEU A 97 -18.63 9.92 0.20
C LEU A 97 -17.55 9.85 -0.86
N VAL A 98 -16.35 10.24 -0.50
CA VAL A 98 -15.15 9.96 -1.29
C VAL A 98 -14.19 9.17 -0.43
N ILE A 99 -13.34 8.39 -1.09
CA ILE A 99 -12.08 8.03 -0.46
C ILE A 99 -11.30 9.34 -0.40
N GLU A 100 -11.09 9.84 0.82
CA GLU A 100 -10.08 10.85 1.03
C GLU A 100 -8.82 10.07 1.40
N GLU A 101 -7.83 10.13 0.52
CA GLU A 101 -6.50 9.56 0.75
C GLU A 101 -5.80 10.36 1.84
N LEU A 102 -6.22 10.19 3.10
CA LEU A 102 -5.41 10.64 4.22
C LEU A 102 -4.32 9.60 4.56
N PHE A 103 -4.55 8.30 4.27
CA PHE A 103 -3.64 7.23 4.72
C PHE A 103 -3.48 5.97 3.81
N GLY A 104 -3.77 6.04 2.49
CA GLY A 104 -3.23 5.10 1.49
C GLY A 104 -3.70 3.62 1.44
N ILE A 105 -4.04 3.19 0.23
CA ILE A 105 -4.11 1.84 -0.40
C ILE A 105 -4.31 0.60 0.50
N HIS A 106 -5.45 -0.08 0.29
CA HIS A 106 -5.77 -1.41 0.84
C HIS A 106 -5.25 -2.52 -0.07
N ASP A 107 -4.24 -3.28 0.38
CA ASP A 107 -4.00 -4.62 -0.17
C ASP A 107 -5.12 -5.53 0.37
N VAL A 108 -6.15 -5.71 -0.45
CA VAL A 108 -7.25 -6.63 -0.16
C VAL A 108 -6.68 -8.04 -0.24
N TYR A 109 -6.65 -8.73 0.91
CA TYR A 109 -6.33 -10.15 1.00
C TYR A 109 -7.28 -10.97 0.13
N GLU A 110 -6.88 -11.27 -1.10
CA GLU A 110 -7.45 -12.38 -1.87
C GLU A 110 -6.85 -13.66 -1.27
N GLY A 111 -7.69 -14.47 -0.59
CA GLY A 111 -7.31 -15.61 0.25
C GLY A 111 -6.60 -16.79 -0.45
N SER A 112 -5.95 -16.57 -1.58
CA SER A 112 -5.10 -17.54 -2.28
C SER A 112 -3.62 -17.44 -1.93
N LYS A 113 -3.18 -16.34 -1.27
CA LYS A 113 -1.78 -16.18 -0.84
C LYS A 113 -1.59 -16.64 0.62
N PRO A 114 -0.50 -17.36 0.94
CA PRO A 114 -0.27 -17.89 2.29
C PRO A 114 -0.11 -16.80 3.35
N VAL A 115 0.26 -15.56 2.95
CA VAL A 115 0.46 -14.39 3.81
C VAL A 115 0.08 -13.10 3.06
N PRO A 116 -0.42 -12.03 3.74
CA PRO A 116 -0.65 -10.72 3.11
C PRO A 116 0.66 -10.19 2.51
N LEU A 117 0.67 -9.37 1.45
CA LEU A 117 1.92 -8.83 0.86
C LEU A 117 2.41 -7.58 1.61
N PRO A 118 3.70 -7.21 1.52
CA PRO A 118 4.24 -6.03 2.20
C PRO A 118 3.97 -4.74 1.40
N PRO A 119 4.12 -3.53 1.97
CA PRO A 119 3.84 -2.29 1.27
C PRO A 119 4.85 -2.12 0.14
N GLY A 120 4.43 -1.42 -0.91
CA GLY A 120 5.22 -1.32 -2.13
C GLY A 120 5.30 -2.66 -2.89
N HIS A 121 4.46 -3.65 -2.61
CA HIS A 121 4.25 -4.77 -3.52
C HIS A 121 3.84 -4.24 -4.91
N SER A 122 4.49 -4.77 -5.94
CA SER A 122 4.18 -4.41 -7.32
C SER A 122 3.02 -5.24 -7.82
N ILE A 123 1.96 -4.57 -8.28
CA ILE A 123 0.91 -5.20 -9.08
C ILE A 123 1.44 -5.29 -10.51
N PHE A 124 1.64 -6.51 -10.99
CA PHE A 124 2.09 -6.75 -12.36
C PHE A 124 0.91 -6.74 -13.33
N SER A 125 1.18 -6.39 -14.59
CA SER A 125 0.19 -6.53 -15.67
C SER A 125 -0.26 -7.98 -15.84
N GLU A 126 -1.48 -8.16 -16.33
CA GLU A 126 -2.06 -9.48 -16.57
C GLU A 126 -1.14 -10.34 -17.46
N GLY A 127 -0.93 -11.59 -17.08
CA GLY A 127 -0.06 -12.54 -17.79
C GLY A 127 1.45 -12.33 -17.60
N PHE A 128 1.91 -11.21 -17.03
CA PHE A 128 3.35 -10.95 -16.85
C PHE A 128 3.99 -11.94 -15.86
N ALA A 129 3.38 -12.14 -14.70
CA ALA A 129 3.91 -13.06 -13.68
C ALA A 129 3.98 -14.50 -14.19
N GLU A 130 2.98 -14.94 -14.97
CA GLU A 130 2.97 -16.26 -15.60
C GLU A 130 4.11 -16.37 -16.64
N THR A 131 4.26 -15.37 -17.49
CA THR A 131 5.32 -15.32 -18.51
C THR A 131 6.70 -15.35 -17.87
N LEU A 132 6.93 -14.51 -16.84
CA LEU A 132 8.19 -14.48 -16.10
C LEU A 132 8.49 -15.85 -15.47
N SER A 133 7.48 -16.55 -14.95
CA SER A 133 7.66 -17.90 -14.39
C SER A 133 8.14 -18.93 -15.41
N LYS A 134 7.79 -18.76 -16.70
CA LYS A 134 8.25 -19.63 -17.80
C LYS A 134 9.67 -19.28 -18.24
N LEU A 135 10.08 -18.02 -18.07
CA LEU A 135 11.41 -17.52 -18.45
C LEU A 135 12.49 -17.76 -17.39
N THR A 136 12.14 -18.33 -16.23
CA THR A 136 13.04 -18.43 -15.09
C THR A 136 13.07 -19.84 -14.53
N LEU A 137 14.27 -20.40 -14.32
CA LEU A 137 14.41 -21.72 -13.74
C LEU A 137 14.22 -21.68 -12.22
N LYS A 138 13.66 -22.76 -11.65
CA LYS A 138 13.38 -22.82 -10.21
C LYS A 138 14.66 -22.84 -9.39
N GLU A 139 15.69 -23.47 -9.92
CA GLU A 139 17.01 -23.64 -9.31
C GLU A 139 17.72 -22.29 -9.22
N GLU A 140 17.75 -21.52 -10.31
CA GLU A 140 18.30 -20.16 -10.35
C GLU A 140 17.61 -19.23 -9.33
N LYS A 141 16.27 -19.29 -9.25
CA LYS A 141 15.52 -18.54 -8.23
C LYS A 141 15.95 -18.90 -6.82
N LYS A 142 16.13 -20.19 -6.55
CA LYS A 142 16.52 -20.68 -5.22
C LYS A 142 17.91 -20.18 -4.84
N GLU A 143 18.85 -20.19 -5.77
CA GLU A 143 20.21 -19.66 -5.55
C GLU A 143 20.19 -18.16 -5.24
N ILE A 144 19.40 -17.40 -5.99
CA ILE A 144 19.20 -15.96 -5.73
C ILE A 144 18.58 -15.76 -4.33
N PHE A 145 17.54 -16.52 -3.97
CA PHE A 145 16.91 -16.39 -2.64
C PHE A 145 17.88 -16.67 -1.50
N VAL A 146 18.74 -17.68 -1.62
CA VAL A 146 19.78 -17.95 -0.62
C VAL A 146 20.76 -16.78 -0.51
N THR A 147 21.18 -16.22 -1.64
CA THR A 147 22.09 -15.06 -1.69
C THR A 147 21.48 -13.83 -1.05
N LEU A 148 20.22 -13.51 -1.38
CA LEU A 148 19.49 -12.38 -0.80
C LEU A 148 19.28 -12.55 0.71
N LEU A 149 18.95 -13.77 1.17
CA LEU A 149 18.79 -14.05 2.59
C LEU A 149 20.12 -13.91 3.35
N ASP A 150 21.24 -14.35 2.77
CA ASP A 150 22.55 -14.15 3.37
C ASP A 150 22.91 -12.66 3.48
N TYR A 151 22.60 -11.87 2.45
CA TYR A 151 22.77 -10.41 2.49
C TYR A 151 21.94 -9.78 3.61
N VAL A 152 20.63 -10.07 3.65
CA VAL A 152 19.72 -9.57 4.70
C VAL A 152 20.20 -9.96 6.09
N ARG A 153 20.64 -11.21 6.27
CA ARG A 153 21.20 -11.70 7.55
C ARG A 153 22.42 -10.90 7.99
N LYS A 154 23.35 -10.61 7.07
CA LYS A 154 24.54 -9.81 7.35
C LYS A 154 24.17 -8.37 7.73
N VAL A 155 23.24 -7.75 7.01
CA VAL A 155 22.75 -6.39 7.33
C VAL A 155 22.08 -6.38 8.70
N LEU A 156 21.19 -7.33 8.97
CA LEU A 156 20.50 -7.44 10.26
C LEU A 156 21.47 -7.65 11.42
N SER A 157 22.47 -8.52 11.26
CA SER A 157 23.51 -8.73 12.28
C SER A 157 24.29 -7.44 12.56
N ARG A 158 24.67 -6.70 11.52
CA ARG A 158 25.36 -5.40 11.69
C ARG A 158 24.46 -4.37 12.37
N ALA A 159 23.17 -4.35 12.03
CA ALA A 159 22.20 -3.44 12.61
C ALA A 159 22.03 -3.68 14.13
N TYR A 160 21.97 -4.94 14.58
CA TYR A 160 21.87 -5.26 16.01
C TYR A 160 23.19 -5.10 16.78
N ASN A 161 24.33 -5.19 16.11
CA ASN A 161 25.65 -5.02 16.74
C ASN A 161 26.09 -3.56 16.88
N ASN A 162 25.27 -2.61 16.43
CA ASN A 162 25.50 -1.18 16.56
C ASN A 162 24.33 -0.56 17.31
N GLU A 163 24.53 -0.08 18.54
CA GLU A 163 23.43 0.41 19.39
C GLU A 163 22.67 1.60 18.79
N GLU A 164 23.36 2.54 18.12
CA GLU A 164 22.70 3.67 17.46
C GLU A 164 21.77 3.19 16.33
N ILE A 165 22.28 2.29 15.48
CA ILE A 165 21.49 1.73 14.37
C ILE A 165 20.38 0.84 14.90
N LYS A 166 20.63 0.07 15.96
CA LYS A 166 19.64 -0.80 16.58
C LYS A 166 18.45 -0.02 17.11
N GLU A 167 18.70 1.01 17.91
CA GLU A 167 17.65 1.87 18.45
C GLU A 167 16.87 2.58 17.34
N LYS A 168 17.56 3.08 16.31
CA LYS A 168 16.94 3.90 15.27
C LYS A 168 16.32 3.13 14.10
N TRP A 169 16.92 2.01 13.69
CA TRP A 169 16.62 1.34 12.41
C TRP A 169 16.40 -0.17 12.48
N ALA A 170 16.95 -0.90 13.46
CA ALA A 170 16.71 -2.35 13.50
C ALA A 170 15.25 -2.67 13.92
N PRO A 171 14.59 -3.67 13.31
CA PRO A 171 13.25 -4.06 13.74
C PRO A 171 13.27 -4.65 15.16
N SER A 172 12.13 -4.61 15.87
CA SER A 172 12.02 -5.31 17.15
C SER A 172 12.14 -6.82 16.95
N ASN A 173 12.86 -7.50 17.84
CA ASN A 173 12.93 -8.97 17.91
C ASN A 173 12.03 -9.54 19.02
N ASP A 174 11.24 -8.71 19.69
CA ASP A 174 10.25 -9.15 20.66
C ASP A 174 9.07 -9.81 19.95
N GLY A 175 8.68 -10.99 20.43
CA GLY A 175 7.53 -11.73 19.92
C GLY A 175 6.21 -10.97 20.04
N SER A 176 6.12 -9.97 20.93
CA SER A 176 4.96 -9.08 21.03
C SER A 176 4.69 -8.24 19.76
N TYR A 177 5.70 -8.11 18.88
CA TYR A 177 5.58 -7.41 17.59
C TYR A 177 5.12 -8.32 16.45
N CYS A 178 4.91 -9.61 16.72
CA CYS A 178 4.26 -10.51 15.76
C CYS A 178 2.75 -10.28 15.75
N CYS A 179 2.18 -10.12 14.56
CA CYS A 179 0.74 -9.96 14.38
C CYS A 179 0.00 -11.20 14.90
N THR A 180 -1.04 -10.98 15.70
CA THR A 180 -1.84 -12.04 16.33
C THR A 180 -2.63 -12.88 15.32
N GLN A 181 -2.84 -12.35 14.10
CA GLN A 181 -3.62 -13.03 13.06
C GLN A 181 -2.75 -13.86 12.11
N CYS A 182 -1.61 -13.34 11.65
CA CYS A 182 -0.77 -14.03 10.67
C CYS A 182 0.52 -14.61 11.26
N GLY A 183 0.87 -14.27 12.51
CA GLY A 183 2.07 -14.73 13.20
C GLY A 183 3.38 -14.09 12.74
N LEU A 184 3.33 -13.11 11.83
CA LEU A 184 4.52 -12.45 11.29
C LEU A 184 4.82 -11.13 12.00
N ASN A 185 6.10 -10.81 12.15
CA ASN A 185 6.55 -9.48 12.52
C ASN A 185 6.56 -8.57 11.28
N HIS A 186 5.56 -7.71 11.17
CA HIS A 186 5.40 -6.81 10.02
C HIS A 186 6.52 -5.78 9.91
N GLU A 187 7.03 -5.28 11.05
CA GLU A 187 8.16 -4.33 11.07
C GLU A 187 9.44 -4.98 10.52
N ALA A 188 9.73 -6.22 10.91
CA ALA A 188 10.88 -6.96 10.40
C ALA A 188 10.75 -7.22 8.89
N ARG A 189 9.54 -7.54 8.43
CA ARG A 189 9.28 -7.76 7.01
C ARG A 189 9.51 -6.50 6.18
N ASP A 190 9.09 -5.35 6.69
CA ASP A 190 9.31 -4.07 6.03
C ASP A 190 10.79 -3.72 6.00
N PHE A 191 11.48 -3.89 7.11
CA PHE A 191 12.92 -3.70 7.17
C PHE A 191 13.64 -4.54 6.11
N PHE A 192 13.32 -5.84 5.99
CA PHE A 192 13.92 -6.71 4.98
C PHE A 192 13.56 -6.30 3.56
N ARG A 193 12.32 -5.88 3.32
CA ARG A 193 11.94 -5.38 2.00
C ARG A 193 12.69 -4.11 1.65
N ALA A 194 12.87 -3.19 2.60
CA ALA A 194 13.53 -1.91 2.35
C ALA A 194 14.99 -2.11 1.99
N ILE A 195 15.67 -3.04 2.68
CA ILE A 195 17.02 -3.48 2.34
C ILE A 195 17.08 -3.98 0.89
N LEU A 196 16.12 -4.81 0.48
CA LEU A 196 16.12 -5.41 -0.86
C LEU A 196 15.74 -4.40 -1.96
N MET A 197 14.81 -3.48 -1.69
CA MET A 197 14.47 -2.42 -2.63
C MET A 197 15.65 -1.47 -2.84
N ASN A 198 16.29 -1.03 -1.75
CA ASN A 198 17.49 -0.21 -1.83
C ASN A 198 18.63 -0.92 -2.58
N LEU A 199 18.79 -2.24 -2.39
CA LEU A 199 19.74 -3.04 -3.17
C LEU A 199 19.42 -3.07 -4.67
N ILE A 200 18.14 -3.13 -5.05
CA ILE A 200 17.72 -3.04 -6.46
C ILE A 200 18.04 -1.66 -7.01
N ASP A 201 17.74 -0.59 -6.27
CA ASP A 201 18.05 0.78 -6.69
C ASP A 201 19.56 0.99 -6.89
N GLU A 202 20.40 0.44 -6.00
CA GLU A 202 21.86 0.46 -6.13
C GLU A 202 22.35 -0.39 -7.31
N PHE A 203 21.73 -1.56 -7.53
CA PHE A 203 22.04 -2.42 -8.67
C PHE A 203 21.75 -1.72 -10.01
N GLU A 204 20.60 -1.06 -10.14
CA GLU A 204 20.21 -0.33 -11.36
C GLU A 204 21.12 0.88 -11.64
N GLN A 205 21.72 1.47 -10.61
CA GLN A 205 22.71 2.53 -10.73
C GLN A 205 24.15 2.02 -10.92
N SER A 206 24.37 0.72 -10.75
CA SER A 206 25.70 0.14 -10.80
C SER A 206 26.26 0.11 -12.23
N LYS A 207 27.59 0.20 -12.34
CA LYS A 207 28.28 0.04 -13.62
C LYS A 207 27.95 -1.31 -14.29
N TYR A 208 27.76 -2.37 -13.51
CA TYR A 208 27.41 -3.70 -14.02
C TYR A 208 26.10 -3.68 -14.81
N PHE A 209 25.09 -2.99 -14.28
CA PHE A 209 23.78 -2.89 -14.94
C PHE A 209 23.82 -1.95 -16.15
N ILE A 210 24.48 -0.81 -16.03
CA ILE A 210 24.61 0.14 -17.14
C ILE A 210 25.40 -0.46 -18.31
N ASP A 211 26.51 -1.16 -18.04
CA ASP A 211 27.28 -1.88 -19.06
C ASP A 211 26.42 -2.99 -19.69
N PHE A 212 25.65 -3.74 -18.88
CA PHE A 212 24.71 -4.75 -19.39
C PHE A 212 23.67 -4.14 -20.35
N LEU A 213 23.05 -3.02 -20.01
CA LEU A 213 22.09 -2.35 -20.90
C LEU A 213 22.72 -1.92 -22.22
N ARG A 214 23.95 -1.37 -22.19
CA ARG A 214 24.69 -1.03 -23.41
C ARG A 214 24.93 -2.27 -24.26
N ASP A 215 25.43 -3.34 -23.66
CA ASP A 215 25.82 -4.57 -24.37
C ASP A 215 24.60 -5.29 -24.98
N GLN A 216 23.42 -5.10 -24.39
CA GLN A 216 22.14 -5.58 -24.94
C GLN A 216 21.47 -4.60 -25.91
N ASN A 217 22.13 -3.51 -26.31
CA ASN A 217 21.59 -2.44 -27.16
C ASN A 217 20.31 -1.78 -26.58
N MET A 218 20.17 -1.77 -25.25
CA MET A 218 19.09 -1.13 -24.50
C MET A 218 19.46 0.26 -23.99
N LEU A 219 20.65 0.75 -24.31
CA LEU A 219 21.15 2.07 -23.96
C LEU A 219 21.91 2.68 -25.15
N THR A 220 21.62 3.93 -25.49
CA THR A 220 22.32 4.63 -26.58
C THR A 220 23.73 5.03 -26.14
N GLN A 221 24.68 5.05 -27.08
CA GLN A 221 26.07 5.46 -26.79
C GLN A 221 26.15 6.86 -26.15
N GLN A 222 25.36 7.82 -26.67
CA GLN A 222 25.29 9.17 -26.10
C GLN A 222 24.80 9.18 -24.65
N SER A 223 23.79 8.38 -24.31
CA SER A 223 23.30 8.27 -22.94
C SER A 223 24.29 7.56 -22.03
N TYR A 224 24.98 6.53 -22.53
CA TYR A 224 26.03 5.81 -21.80
C TYR A 224 27.17 6.77 -21.40
N GLU A 225 27.70 7.55 -22.34
CA GLU A 225 28.77 8.52 -22.08
C GLU A 225 28.35 9.59 -21.06
N LYS A 226 27.10 10.06 -21.15
CA LYS A 226 26.54 11.01 -20.18
C LYS A 226 26.46 10.41 -18.77
N ILE A 227 25.96 9.19 -18.63
CA ILE A 227 25.86 8.50 -17.33
C ILE A 227 27.26 8.29 -16.75
N GLU A 228 28.21 7.80 -17.56
CA GLU A 228 29.58 7.53 -17.12
C GLU A 228 30.29 8.81 -16.62
N SER A 229 30.01 9.97 -17.23
CA SER A 229 30.55 11.26 -16.80
C SER A 229 30.04 11.75 -15.44
N LEU A 230 28.85 11.30 -15.01
CA LEU A 230 28.23 11.69 -13.73
C LEU A 230 28.65 10.78 -12.56
N THR A 231 29.16 9.58 -12.87
CA THR A 231 29.64 8.58 -11.90
C THR A 231 31.15 8.62 -11.64
N LYS A 232 31.89 9.57 -12.24
CA LYS A 232 33.31 9.85 -11.95
C LYS A 232 33.45 10.94 -10.89
#